data_AF-A0A0Q6ZGH8-F1
#
_entry.id   AF-A0A0Q6ZGH8-F1
#
_cell.length_a   1.000
_cell.length_b   1.000
_cell.length_c   1.000
_cell.angle_alpha   90.00
_cell.angle_beta   90.00
_cell.angle_gamma   90.00
#
_symmetry.space_group_name_H-M   'P 1'
#
loop_
_entity.id
_entity.type
_entity.pdbx_description
1 polymer ?
#
loop_
_entity_poly.entity_id
_entity_poly.type
_entity_poly.pdbx_seq_one_letter_code
_entity_poly.pdbx_strand_id
1 'polypeptide(L)'
;MRRKSTGPKDASNAFNILTDISPERLQKFAAIVIVWNYIETFLDASLGLALRIDVQMFPHVSSRINGTDGKIAIIKESILLAQPKEHTRVLLSKTLNAVQAYKKNRDGVVHVKISDPSADVADTIQRQGIADEVLISQAALDAIFARLSLVGLEMNQLFKVLHHCAMGDLTNDVAEKKRHAELAEQALAQLQSFQTEREALPPPPKFPDELPEPLSSEGDQALPG
;
A
#
# COMPACT_ATOMS: atom_id res chain seq x y z
N MET A 1 3.81 4.82 -12.23
CA MET A 1 2.44 5.18 -11.80
C MET A 1 2.30 6.59 -11.23
N ARG A 2 3.38 7.29 -10.80
CA ARG A 2 3.32 8.73 -10.50
C ARG A 2 4.35 9.49 -11.32
N ARG A 3 4.02 10.68 -11.82
CA ARG A 3 4.95 11.62 -12.46
C ARG A 3 4.59 13.05 -12.09
N LYS A 4 5.53 13.98 -12.23
CA LYS A 4 5.25 15.41 -12.04
C LYS A 4 4.30 15.88 -13.15
N SER A 5 3.31 16.70 -12.81
CA SER A 5 2.35 17.17 -13.82
C SER A 5 3.01 18.06 -14.88
N THR A 6 2.55 17.94 -16.14
CA THR A 6 3.19 18.55 -17.32
C THR A 6 2.49 19.77 -17.90
N GLY A 7 1.35 20.23 -17.37
CA GLY A 7 0.60 21.34 -17.98
C GLY A 7 -0.26 22.18 -17.01
N PRO A 8 -0.70 23.37 -17.46
CA PRO A 8 -1.70 24.16 -16.77
C PRO A 8 -3.01 23.38 -16.69
N LYS A 9 -3.68 23.43 -15.54
CA LYS A 9 -4.88 22.63 -15.28
C LYS A 9 -6.12 23.50 -15.38
N ASP A 10 -6.92 23.23 -16.40
CA ASP A 10 -8.17 23.94 -16.63
C ASP A 10 -9.21 23.69 -15.52
N ALA A 11 -10.15 24.65 -15.47
CA ALA A 11 -11.16 24.80 -14.45
C ALA A 11 -11.98 23.52 -14.22
N SER A 12 -12.39 23.30 -12.97
CA SER A 12 -13.17 22.14 -12.58
C SER A 12 -14.49 22.08 -13.36
N ASN A 13 -14.57 21.16 -14.31
CA ASN A 13 -15.86 20.69 -14.77
C ASN A 13 -16.46 19.85 -13.64
N ALA A 14 -17.67 20.21 -13.20
CA ALA A 14 -18.43 19.36 -12.30
C ALA A 14 -18.90 18.14 -13.12
N PHE A 15 -18.40 16.95 -12.77
CA PHE A 15 -18.86 15.69 -13.33
C PHE A 15 -19.36 14.79 -12.20
N ASN A 16 -20.29 13.90 -12.53
CA ASN A 16 -20.89 12.97 -11.59
C ASN A 16 -20.09 11.67 -11.59
N ILE A 17 -19.31 11.47 -10.53
CA ILE A 17 -18.45 10.29 -10.31
C ILE A 17 -19.20 8.97 -10.56
N LEU A 18 -20.49 8.88 -10.21
CA LEU A 18 -21.26 7.64 -10.31
C LEU A 18 -21.73 7.32 -11.73
N THR A 19 -21.79 8.31 -12.63
CA THR A 19 -22.22 8.11 -14.02
C THR A 19 -21.06 8.18 -14.99
N ASP A 20 -20.03 8.97 -14.66
CA ASP A 20 -19.00 9.36 -15.62
C ASP A 20 -17.73 8.51 -15.49
N ILE A 21 -17.55 7.79 -14.37
CA ILE A 21 -16.47 6.82 -14.18
C ILE A 21 -17.04 5.42 -14.30
N SER A 22 -16.32 4.53 -14.99
CA SER A 22 -16.78 3.15 -15.15
C SER A 22 -16.94 2.46 -13.79
N PRO A 23 -18.00 1.65 -13.60
CA PRO A 23 -18.22 0.91 -12.36
C PRO A 23 -17.03 0.04 -11.94
N GLU A 24 -16.31 -0.53 -12.91
CA GLU A 24 -15.14 -1.39 -12.67
C GLU A 24 -13.99 -0.59 -12.04
N ARG A 25 -13.73 0.63 -12.54
CA ARG A 25 -12.71 1.51 -11.95
C ARG A 25 -13.09 1.90 -10.53
N LEU A 26 -14.33 2.30 -10.29
CA LEU A 26 -14.83 2.64 -8.94
C LEU A 26 -14.71 1.46 -7.98
N GLN A 27 -15.07 0.25 -8.44
CA GLN A 27 -14.91 -0.97 -7.65
C GLN A 27 -13.44 -1.19 -7.26
N LYS A 28 -12.50 -0.95 -8.18
CA LYS A 28 -11.07 -1.10 -7.89
C LYS A 28 -10.52 -0.03 -6.95
N PHE A 29 -10.96 1.22 -7.06
CA PHE A 29 -10.66 2.25 -6.06
C PHE A 29 -11.07 1.78 -4.66
N ALA A 30 -12.31 1.32 -4.51
CA ALA A 30 -12.82 0.83 -3.24
C ALA A 30 -12.05 -0.40 -2.73
N ALA A 31 -11.76 -1.37 -3.61
CA ALA A 31 -11.04 -2.58 -3.26
C ALA A 31 -9.62 -2.28 -2.75
N ILE A 32 -8.91 -1.32 -3.36
CA ILE A 32 -7.59 -0.85 -2.90
C ILE A 32 -7.66 -0.25 -1.50
N VAL A 33 -8.67 0.58 -1.21
CA VAL A 33 -8.89 1.17 0.12
C VAL A 33 -9.13 0.07 1.15
N ILE A 34 -10.01 -0.89 0.85
CA ILE A 34 -10.38 -1.96 1.77
C ILE A 34 -9.17 -2.85 2.08
N VAL A 35 -8.40 -3.26 1.07
CA VAL A 35 -7.18 -4.07 1.28
C VAL A 35 -6.15 -3.31 2.11
N TRP A 36 -6.02 -2.00 1.91
CA TRP A 36 -5.12 -1.19 2.73
C TRP A 36 -5.53 -1.19 4.22
N ASN A 37 -6.82 -1.10 4.52
CA ASN A 37 -7.30 -1.16 5.91
C ASN A 37 -6.94 -2.50 6.59
N TYR A 38 -6.95 -3.61 5.84
CA TYR A 38 -6.46 -4.90 6.35
C TYR A 38 -4.95 -4.87 6.63
N ILE A 39 -4.15 -4.28 5.73
CA ILE A 39 -2.70 -4.08 5.94
C ILE A 39 -2.46 -3.26 7.22
N GLU A 40 -3.19 -2.16 7.41
CA GLU A 40 -3.07 -1.30 8.60
C GLU A 40 -3.45 -2.04 9.88
N THR A 41 -4.50 -2.88 9.83
CA THR A 41 -4.90 -3.73 10.97
C THR A 41 -3.78 -4.67 11.39
N PHE A 42 -3.14 -5.37 10.45
CA PHE A 42 -2.02 -6.26 10.77
C PHE A 42 -0.76 -5.50 11.18
N LEU A 43 -0.54 -4.30 10.64
CA LEU A 43 0.55 -3.42 11.07
C LEU A 43 0.36 -2.99 12.53
N ASP A 44 -0.86 -2.61 12.90
CA ASP A 44 -1.21 -2.23 14.26
C ASP A 44 -1.13 -3.39 15.24
N ALA A 45 -1.62 -4.56 14.86
CA ALA A 45 -1.47 -5.77 15.68
C ALA A 45 0.02 -6.14 15.89
N SER A 46 0.83 -6.04 14.83
CA SER A 46 2.28 -6.28 14.90
C SER A 46 2.99 -5.26 15.78
N LEU A 47 2.58 -3.99 15.73
CA LEU A 47 3.08 -2.93 16.59
C LEU A 47 2.73 -3.17 18.07
N GLY A 48 1.50 -3.62 18.34
CA GLY A 48 1.07 -3.98 19.70
C GLY A 48 1.95 -5.07 20.30
N LEU A 49 2.27 -6.10 19.52
CA LEU A 49 3.20 -7.16 19.92
C LEU A 49 4.63 -6.62 20.12
N ALA A 50 5.13 -5.80 19.20
CA ALA A 50 6.46 -5.20 19.27
C ALA A 50 6.67 -4.38 20.55
N LEU A 51 5.63 -3.64 20.97
CA LEU A 51 5.68 -2.78 22.15
C LEU A 51 5.26 -3.49 23.45
N ARG A 52 4.69 -4.71 23.36
CA ARG A 52 4.13 -5.47 24.49
C ARG A 52 3.16 -4.64 25.36
N ILE A 53 2.33 -3.83 24.70
CA ILE A 53 1.37 -2.95 25.38
C ILE A 53 0.05 -3.69 25.58
N ASP A 54 -0.60 -3.43 26.71
CA ASP A 54 -1.96 -3.90 26.97
C ASP A 54 -2.94 -3.41 25.89
N VAL A 55 -3.89 -4.27 25.49
CA VAL A 55 -4.84 -3.99 24.41
C VAL A 55 -5.66 -2.71 24.65
N GLN A 56 -5.98 -2.40 25.91
CA GLN A 56 -6.75 -1.21 26.27
C GLN A 56 -5.92 0.08 26.12
N MET A 57 -4.60 -0.01 26.32
CA MET A 57 -3.68 1.12 26.18
C MET A 57 -3.25 1.34 24.72
N PHE A 58 -3.41 0.35 23.86
CA PHE A 58 -2.95 0.40 22.48
C PHE A 58 -3.45 1.64 21.70
N PRO A 59 -4.75 2.02 21.70
CA PRO A 59 -5.22 3.20 20.95
C PRO A 59 -4.57 4.51 21.41
N HIS A 60 -4.26 4.62 22.70
CA HIS A 60 -3.60 5.81 23.25
C HIS A 60 -2.14 5.89 22.81
N VAL A 61 -1.45 4.76 22.68
CA VAL A 61 -0.06 4.76 22.23
C VAL A 61 0.04 4.88 20.71
N SER A 62 -0.74 4.09 19.96
CA SER A 62 -0.66 4.03 18.50
C SER A 62 -1.01 5.37 17.83
N SER A 63 -1.93 6.15 18.41
CA SER A 63 -2.30 7.48 17.94
C SER A 63 -1.19 8.54 18.06
N ARG A 64 -0.18 8.29 18.91
CA ARG A 64 0.97 9.19 19.09
C ARG A 64 2.17 8.83 18.22
N ILE A 65 2.11 7.70 17.52
CA ILE A 65 3.17 7.26 16.61
C ILE A 65 2.93 7.91 15.24
N ASN A 66 4.00 8.41 14.63
CA ASN A 66 3.97 9.21 13.40
C ASN A 66 3.58 8.39 12.15
N GLY A 67 2.33 7.96 12.08
CA GLY A 67 1.74 7.22 10.97
C GLY A 67 2.43 5.88 10.69
N THR A 68 2.19 5.35 9.49
CA THR A 68 2.72 4.06 9.01
C THR A 68 4.24 3.95 9.10
N ASP A 69 4.97 5.01 8.76
CA ASP A 69 6.45 5.00 8.75
C ASP A 69 7.01 4.81 10.17
N GLY A 70 6.45 5.52 11.16
CA GLY A 70 6.83 5.36 12.57
C GLY A 70 6.54 3.95 13.10
N LYS A 71 5.38 3.39 12.76
CA LYS A 71 5.00 2.02 13.15
C LYS A 71 5.97 0.99 12.56
N ILE A 72 6.30 1.10 11.28
CA ILE A 72 7.27 0.23 10.60
C ILE A 72 8.65 0.30 11.26
N ALA A 73 9.13 1.50 11.58
CA ALA A 73 10.44 1.68 12.21
C ALA A 73 10.51 0.97 13.58
N ILE A 74 9.48 1.13 14.41
CA ILE A 74 9.40 0.46 15.72
C ILE A 74 9.37 -1.06 15.57
N ILE A 75 8.55 -1.59 14.63
CA ILE A 75 8.48 -3.04 14.41
C ILE A 75 9.84 -3.58 13.96
N LYS A 76 10.53 -2.90 13.04
CA LYS A 76 11.89 -3.31 12.61
C LYS A 76 12.87 -3.33 13.77
N GLU A 77 12.84 -2.31 14.63
CA GLU A 77 13.70 -2.26 15.82
C GLU A 77 13.40 -3.41 16.78
N SER A 78 12.12 -3.72 17.00
CA SER A 78 11.74 -4.87 17.84
C SER A 78 12.22 -6.20 17.27
N ILE A 79 12.20 -6.37 15.94
CA ILE A 79 12.76 -7.54 15.26
C ILE A 79 14.27 -7.61 15.47
N LEU A 80 14.99 -6.48 15.42
CA LEU A 80 16.43 -6.46 15.68
C LEU A 80 16.76 -6.87 17.13
N LEU A 81 16.01 -6.35 18.09
CA LEU A 81 16.18 -6.67 19.52
C LEU A 81 15.89 -8.15 19.84
N ALA A 82 14.99 -8.79 19.10
CA ALA A 82 14.71 -10.22 19.23
C ALA A 82 15.83 -11.13 18.68
N GLN A 83 16.84 -10.56 17.99
CA GLN A 83 17.98 -11.27 17.41
C GLN A 83 17.62 -12.55 16.64
N PRO A 84 16.64 -12.52 15.71
CA PRO A 84 16.31 -13.70 14.91
C PRO A 84 17.46 -14.03 13.96
N LYS A 85 17.41 -15.24 13.38
CA LYS A 85 18.32 -15.65 12.30
C LYS A 85 18.29 -14.61 11.17
N GLU A 86 19.43 -14.37 10.52
CA GLU A 86 19.57 -13.35 9.48
C GLU A 86 18.52 -13.46 8.37
N HIS A 87 18.29 -14.69 7.89
CA HIS A 87 17.28 -14.96 6.87
C HIS A 87 15.88 -14.50 7.29
N THR A 88 15.47 -14.82 8.53
CA THR A 88 14.19 -14.39 9.11
C THR A 88 14.12 -12.87 9.18
N ARG A 89 15.18 -12.21 9.66
CA ARG A 89 15.25 -10.74 9.73
C ARG A 89 15.04 -10.09 8.36
N VAL A 90 15.73 -10.61 7.33
CA VAL A 90 15.63 -10.10 5.96
C VAL A 90 14.21 -10.27 5.41
N LEU A 91 13.59 -11.44 5.60
CA LEU A 91 12.23 -11.69 5.14
C LEU A 91 11.23 -10.72 5.78
N LEU A 92 11.24 -10.57 7.10
CA LEU A 92 10.31 -9.68 7.81
C LEU A 92 10.53 -8.22 7.38
N SER A 93 11.78 -7.79 7.27
CA SER A 93 12.13 -6.42 6.85
C SER A 93 11.67 -6.11 5.42
N LYS A 94 11.74 -7.10 4.53
CA LYS A 94 11.33 -6.97 3.13
C LYS A 94 9.83 -6.71 2.99
N THR A 95 8.99 -7.39 3.75
CA THR A 95 7.54 -7.11 3.80
C THR A 95 7.26 -5.71 4.34
N LEU A 96 7.92 -5.29 5.42
CA LEU A 96 7.74 -3.94 5.97
C LEU A 96 8.17 -2.85 4.98
N ASN A 97 9.26 -3.07 4.23
CA ASN A 97 9.67 -2.19 3.14
C ASN A 97 8.63 -2.14 2.00
N ALA A 98 8.02 -3.28 1.67
CA ALA A 98 6.95 -3.33 0.67
C ALA A 98 5.73 -2.51 1.11
N VAL A 99 5.28 -2.62 2.36
CA VAL A 99 4.19 -1.79 2.90
C VAL A 99 4.50 -0.30 2.72
N GLN A 100 5.70 0.14 3.07
CA GLN A 100 6.11 1.53 2.91
C GLN A 100 6.10 1.99 1.44
N ALA A 101 6.59 1.15 0.53
CA ALA A 101 6.58 1.45 -0.90
C ALA A 101 5.14 1.59 -1.42
N TYR A 102 4.26 0.63 -1.13
CA TYR A 102 2.90 0.60 -1.63
C TYR A 102 1.95 1.58 -0.97
N LYS A 103 2.27 2.08 0.24
CA LYS A 103 1.58 3.22 0.84
C LYS A 103 1.51 4.40 -0.11
N LYS A 104 2.64 4.74 -0.75
CA LYS A 104 2.72 5.89 -1.68
C LYS A 104 1.85 5.71 -2.92
N ASN A 105 1.70 4.45 -3.38
CA ASN A 105 0.83 4.11 -4.51
C ASN A 105 -0.64 4.25 -4.11
N ARG A 106 -1.03 3.67 -2.95
CA ARG A 106 -2.37 3.80 -2.39
C ARG A 106 -2.75 5.25 -2.15
N ASP A 107 -1.88 6.03 -1.51
CA ASP A 107 -2.14 7.47 -1.27
C ASP A 107 -2.33 8.23 -2.57
N GLY A 108 -1.55 7.88 -3.61
CA GLY A 108 -1.76 8.41 -4.96
C GLY A 108 -3.16 8.13 -5.47
N VAL A 109 -3.64 6.89 -5.38
CA VAL A 109 -4.96 6.45 -5.86
C VAL A 109 -6.11 7.06 -5.05
N VAL A 110 -6.00 7.11 -3.72
CA VAL A 110 -7.10 7.55 -2.84
C VAL A 110 -7.25 9.08 -2.82
N HIS A 111 -6.17 9.81 -3.09
CA HIS A 111 -6.16 11.28 -3.10
C HIS A 111 -6.10 11.86 -4.51
N VAL A 112 -6.59 11.13 -5.52
CA VAL A 112 -6.74 11.69 -6.85
C VAL A 112 -7.93 12.64 -6.93
N LYS A 113 -7.75 13.69 -7.71
CA LYS A 113 -8.76 14.54 -8.32
C LYS A 113 -8.81 14.14 -9.79
N ILE A 114 -9.94 13.59 -10.20
CA ILE A 114 -10.18 13.29 -11.61
C ILE A 114 -10.54 14.63 -12.28
N SER A 115 -9.87 14.97 -13.37
CA SER A 115 -10.14 16.15 -14.19
C SER A 115 -10.97 15.79 -15.43
N ASP A 116 -10.74 14.59 -15.96
CA ASP A 116 -11.46 14.00 -17.08
C ASP A 116 -11.81 12.53 -16.73
N PRO A 117 -13.11 12.18 -16.61
CA PRO A 117 -13.54 10.83 -16.30
C PRO A 117 -13.15 9.78 -17.34
N SER A 118 -12.99 10.20 -18.60
CA SER A 118 -12.54 9.34 -19.70
C SER A 118 -11.03 9.12 -19.70
N ALA A 119 -10.27 9.96 -18.99
CA ALA A 119 -8.83 9.85 -18.93
C ALA A 119 -8.37 8.72 -18.01
N ASP A 120 -7.26 8.11 -18.42
CA ASP A 120 -6.51 7.13 -17.65
C ASP A 120 -5.55 7.78 -16.63
N VAL A 121 -5.52 9.11 -16.55
CA VAL A 121 -4.64 9.87 -15.68
C VAL A 121 -5.49 10.80 -14.81
N ALA A 122 -5.17 10.86 -13.53
CA ALA A 122 -5.75 11.80 -12.60
C ALA A 122 -4.66 12.48 -11.78
N ASP A 123 -5.06 13.50 -11.04
CA ASP A 123 -4.13 14.41 -10.39
C ASP A 123 -4.16 14.26 -8.89
N THR A 124 -3.01 14.20 -8.23
CA THR A 124 -2.96 14.32 -6.77
C THR A 124 -2.30 15.65 -6.40
N ILE A 125 -2.98 16.41 -5.54
CA ILE A 125 -2.45 17.67 -5.01
C ILE A 125 -1.52 17.31 -3.85
N GLN A 126 -0.23 17.56 -4.02
CA GLN A 126 0.74 17.48 -2.92
C GLN A 126 0.75 18.75 -2.07
N ARG A 127 1.49 18.68 -0.96
CA ARG A 127 1.85 19.87 -0.16
C ARG A 127 2.55 20.90 -1.05
N GLN A 128 2.31 22.18 -0.77
CA GLN A 128 2.92 23.33 -1.46
C GLN A 128 2.49 23.50 -2.94
N GLY A 129 1.31 22.97 -3.33
CA GLY A 129 0.73 23.23 -4.65
C GLY A 129 1.38 22.46 -5.81
N ILE A 130 2.32 21.56 -5.52
CA ILE A 130 2.87 20.63 -6.51
C ILE A 130 1.79 19.59 -6.82
N ALA A 131 1.44 19.41 -8.09
CA ALA A 131 0.55 18.33 -8.50
C ALA A 131 1.36 17.21 -9.15
N ASP A 132 1.09 15.98 -8.73
CA ASP A 132 1.53 14.80 -9.47
C ASP A 132 0.37 14.24 -10.28
N GLU A 133 0.70 13.61 -11.39
CA GLU A 133 -0.20 12.76 -12.15
C GLU A 133 -0.08 11.33 -11.64
N VAL A 134 -1.22 10.65 -11.56
CA VAL A 134 -1.41 9.27 -11.12
C VAL A 134 -2.11 8.52 -12.24
N LEU A 135 -1.52 7.40 -12.67
CA LEU A 135 -2.14 6.52 -13.64
C LEU A 135 -3.27 5.74 -12.95
N ILE A 136 -4.49 5.96 -13.40
CA ILE A 136 -5.73 5.36 -12.88
C ILE A 136 -6.46 4.54 -13.96
N SER A 137 -5.74 4.11 -15.01
CA SER A 137 -6.25 3.13 -15.95
C SER A 137 -6.63 1.83 -15.25
N GLN A 138 -7.56 1.08 -15.82
CA GLN A 138 -8.01 -0.20 -15.24
C GLN A 138 -6.83 -1.14 -14.96
N ALA A 139 -5.92 -1.28 -15.93
CA ALA A 139 -4.73 -2.11 -15.79
C ALA A 139 -3.79 -1.65 -14.66
N ALA A 140 -3.66 -0.33 -14.43
CA ALA A 140 -2.85 0.21 -13.35
C ALA A 140 -3.47 -0.08 -11.98
N LEU A 141 -4.80 0.10 -11.85
CA LEU A 141 -5.54 -0.20 -10.64
C LEU A 141 -5.49 -1.70 -10.32
N ASP A 142 -5.65 -2.57 -11.31
CA ASP A 142 -5.52 -4.02 -11.15
C ASP A 142 -4.12 -4.43 -10.69
N ALA A 143 -3.07 -3.84 -11.28
CA ALA A 143 -1.69 -4.13 -10.90
C ALA A 143 -1.38 -3.69 -9.45
N ILE A 144 -1.92 -2.56 -9.00
CA ILE A 144 -1.81 -2.11 -7.60
C ILE A 144 -2.56 -3.06 -6.67
N PHE A 145 -3.80 -3.38 -7.02
CA PHE A 145 -4.67 -4.21 -6.19
C PHE A 145 -4.07 -5.61 -5.98
N ALA A 146 -3.55 -6.25 -7.03
CA ALA A 146 -2.91 -7.56 -6.93
C ALA A 146 -1.72 -7.54 -5.96
N ARG A 147 -0.87 -6.50 -6.05
CA ARG A 147 0.28 -6.32 -5.16
C ARG A 147 -0.11 -6.06 -3.72
N LEU A 148 -1.07 -5.15 -3.50
CA LEU A 148 -1.57 -4.85 -2.16
C LEU A 148 -2.21 -6.08 -1.52
N SER A 149 -2.95 -6.88 -2.29
CA SER A 149 -3.55 -8.12 -1.78
C SER A 149 -2.48 -9.07 -1.25
N LEU A 150 -1.39 -9.27 -2.01
CA LEU A 150 -0.26 -10.09 -1.55
C LEU A 150 0.47 -9.48 -0.36
N VAL A 151 0.68 -8.17 -0.32
CA VAL A 151 1.24 -7.48 0.86
C VAL A 151 0.35 -7.66 2.09
N GLY A 152 -0.97 -7.68 1.92
CA GLY A 152 -1.92 -7.98 2.99
C GLY A 152 -1.73 -9.39 3.55
N LEU A 153 -1.54 -10.38 2.67
CA LEU A 153 -1.24 -11.76 3.07
C LEU A 153 0.13 -11.86 3.75
N GLU A 154 1.15 -11.20 3.22
CA GLU A 154 2.48 -11.11 3.84
C GLU A 154 2.40 -10.51 5.25
N MET A 155 1.67 -9.41 5.44
CA MET A 155 1.51 -8.76 6.74
C MET A 155 0.78 -9.64 7.76
N ASN A 156 -0.21 -10.41 7.33
CA ASN A 156 -0.86 -11.41 8.18
C ASN A 156 0.14 -12.48 8.65
N GLN A 157 1.00 -12.98 7.75
CA GLN A 157 2.01 -13.97 8.12
C GLN A 157 3.11 -13.37 9.00
N LEU A 158 3.58 -12.16 8.72
CA LEU A 158 4.49 -11.42 9.59
C LEU A 158 3.93 -11.28 11.00
N PHE A 159 2.66 -10.89 11.14
CA PHE A 159 1.98 -10.82 12.43
C PHE A 159 1.98 -12.18 13.14
N LYS A 160 1.65 -13.28 12.45
CA LYS A 160 1.66 -14.63 13.03
C LYS A 160 3.05 -15.05 13.52
N VAL A 161 4.11 -14.72 12.77
CA VAL A 161 5.49 -14.97 13.21
C VAL A 161 5.76 -14.26 14.53
N LEU A 162 5.50 -12.95 14.59
CA LEU A 162 5.70 -12.17 15.82
C LEU A 162 4.85 -12.68 16.99
N HIS A 163 3.59 -13.04 16.71
CA HIS A 163 2.66 -13.56 17.71
C HIS A 163 3.17 -14.88 18.30
N HIS A 164 3.55 -15.83 17.46
CA HIS A 164 4.02 -17.13 17.94
C HIS A 164 5.37 -17.04 18.66
N CYS A 165 6.29 -16.19 18.20
CA CYS A 165 7.51 -15.89 18.96
C CYS A 165 7.17 -15.33 20.36
N ALA A 166 6.27 -14.33 20.43
CA ALA A 166 5.87 -13.75 21.71
C ALA A 166 5.19 -14.76 22.64
N MET A 167 4.35 -15.65 22.13
CA MET A 167 3.71 -16.69 22.94
C MET A 167 4.70 -17.76 23.42
N GLY A 168 5.66 -18.13 22.58
CA GLY A 168 6.75 -19.02 22.97
C GLY A 168 7.61 -18.45 24.11
N ASP A 169 7.83 -17.14 24.12
CA ASP A 169 8.57 -16.45 25.18
C ASP A 169 7.81 -16.38 26.52
N LEU A 170 6.47 -16.35 26.47
CA LEU A 170 5.63 -16.19 27.67
C LEU A 170 5.29 -17.50 28.38
N THR A 171 5.29 -18.64 27.68
CA THR A 171 5.00 -19.94 28.29
C THR A 171 6.24 -20.55 28.93
N ASN A 172 6.05 -21.40 29.95
CA ASN A 172 7.12 -22.24 30.53
C ASN A 172 7.01 -23.71 30.08
N ASP A 173 5.93 -24.08 29.42
CA ASP A 173 5.71 -25.44 28.92
C ASP A 173 6.57 -25.69 27.66
N VAL A 174 7.47 -26.68 27.74
CA VAL A 174 8.38 -27.05 26.64
C VAL A 174 7.63 -27.51 25.40
N ALA A 175 6.51 -28.22 25.54
CA ALA A 175 5.70 -28.67 24.42
C ALA A 175 5.02 -27.49 23.73
N GLU A 176 4.51 -26.52 24.50
CA GLU A 176 3.93 -25.30 23.94
C GLU A 176 4.97 -24.43 23.24
N LYS A 177 6.17 -24.27 23.83
CA LYS A 177 7.29 -23.56 23.19
C LYS A 177 7.62 -24.15 21.83
N LYS A 178 7.75 -25.49 21.78
CA LYS A 178 8.04 -26.21 20.54
C LYS A 178 6.93 -25.99 19.51
N ARG A 179 5.66 -26.11 19.91
CA ARG A 179 4.50 -25.86 19.03
C ARG A 179 4.53 -24.44 18.46
N HIS A 180 4.80 -23.43 19.28
CA HIS A 180 4.88 -22.05 18.82
C HIS A 180 6.05 -21.80 17.87
N ALA A 181 7.20 -22.44 18.10
CA ALA A 181 8.33 -22.38 17.17
C ALA A 181 7.96 -23.00 15.80
N GLU A 182 7.32 -24.17 15.78
CA GLU A 182 6.86 -24.82 14.55
C GLU A 182 5.84 -23.96 13.78
N LEU A 183 4.89 -23.34 14.48
CA LEU A 183 3.92 -22.43 13.86
C LEU A 183 4.57 -21.15 13.30
N ALA A 184 5.58 -20.62 13.98
CA ALA A 184 6.35 -19.47 13.48
C ALA A 184 7.12 -19.84 12.20
N GLU A 185 7.71 -21.04 12.14
CA GLU A 185 8.40 -21.53 10.93
C GLU A 185 7.42 -21.73 9.75
N GLN A 186 6.23 -22.27 10.01
CA GLN A 186 5.17 -22.38 8.98
C GLN A 186 4.74 -21.02 8.45
N ALA A 187 4.54 -20.04 9.34
CA ALA A 187 4.20 -18.68 8.95
C ALA A 187 5.32 -18.00 8.13
N LEU A 188 6.59 -18.24 8.49
CA LEU A 188 7.74 -17.76 7.69
C LEU A 188 7.78 -18.37 6.29
N ALA A 189 7.51 -19.66 6.16
CA ALA A 189 7.46 -20.32 4.84
C ALA A 189 6.33 -19.74 3.97
N GLN A 190 5.14 -19.50 4.54
CA GLN A 190 4.04 -18.86 3.84
C GLN A 190 4.37 -17.40 3.46
N LEU A 191 5.02 -16.65 4.35
CA LEU A 191 5.49 -15.29 4.06
C LEU A 191 6.41 -15.27 2.84
N GLN A 192 7.41 -16.15 2.80
CA GLN A 192 8.34 -16.25 1.67
C GLN A 192 7.63 -16.63 0.36
N SER A 193 6.64 -17.53 0.43
CA SER A 193 5.80 -17.89 -0.71
C SER A 193 5.07 -16.66 -1.29
N PHE A 194 4.40 -15.88 -0.45
CA PHE A 194 3.69 -14.67 -0.91
C PHE A 194 4.64 -13.58 -1.42
N GLN A 195 5.82 -13.42 -0.83
CA GLN A 195 6.84 -12.50 -1.35
C GLN A 195 7.30 -12.90 -2.76
N THR A 196 7.48 -14.21 -2.98
CA THR A 196 7.88 -14.76 -4.27
C THR A 196 6.78 -14.51 -5.31
N GLU A 197 5.53 -14.77 -4.96
CA GLU A 197 4.38 -14.48 -5.82
C GLU A 197 4.27 -12.99 -6.16
N ARG A 198 4.47 -12.09 -5.17
CA ARG A 198 4.43 -10.64 -5.38
C ARG A 198 5.53 -10.17 -6.32
N GLU A 199 6.71 -10.77 -6.23
CA GLU A 199 7.85 -10.45 -7.08
C GLU A 199 7.75 -11.02 -8.48
N ALA A 200 6.99 -12.11 -8.65
CA ALA A 200 6.66 -12.67 -9.95
C ALA A 200 5.62 -11.83 -10.72
N LEU A 201 4.90 -10.90 -10.06
CA LEU A 201 3.91 -10.05 -10.74
C LEU A 201 4.57 -9.13 -11.77
N PRO A 202 3.96 -8.98 -12.97
CA PRO A 202 4.48 -8.10 -14.02
C PRO A 202 4.55 -6.65 -13.52
N PRO A 203 5.56 -5.87 -13.92
CA PRO A 203 5.74 -4.50 -13.44
C PRO A 203 4.46 -3.67 -13.67
N PRO A 204 4.14 -2.74 -12.75
CA PRO A 204 2.95 -1.90 -12.93
C PRO A 204 3.08 -1.05 -14.19
N PRO A 205 1.96 -0.75 -14.89
CA PRO A 205 1.98 0.14 -16.04
C PRO A 205 2.69 1.47 -15.75
N LYS A 206 3.49 1.91 -16.71
CA LYS A 206 4.17 3.21 -16.69
C LYS A 206 3.35 4.23 -17.46
N PHE A 207 3.62 5.52 -17.22
CA PHE A 207 3.13 6.54 -18.14
C PHE A 207 3.76 6.30 -19.51
N PRO A 208 3.05 6.56 -20.62
CA PRO A 208 3.68 6.59 -21.93
C PRO A 208 4.81 7.62 -21.92
N ASP A 209 5.95 7.26 -22.52
CA ASP A 209 7.16 8.09 -22.56
C ASP A 209 6.95 9.35 -23.42
N GLU A 210 6.04 9.27 -24.40
CA GLU A 210 5.59 10.38 -25.22
C GLU A 210 4.18 10.79 -24.81
N LEU A 211 3.99 12.07 -24.49
CA LEU A 211 2.66 12.65 -24.42
C LEU A 211 2.08 12.63 -25.83
N PRO A 212 0.82 12.20 -26.06
CA PRO A 212 0.18 12.44 -27.34
C PRO A 212 0.31 13.95 -27.63
N GLU A 213 0.76 14.29 -28.84
CA GLU A 213 0.85 15.69 -29.24
C GLU A 213 -0.49 16.36 -28.93
N PRO A 214 -0.50 17.55 -28.29
CA PRO A 214 -1.74 18.24 -28.02
C PRO A 214 -2.50 18.31 -29.34
N LEU A 215 -3.73 17.77 -29.36
CA LEU A 215 -4.60 17.87 -30.51
C LEU A 215 -4.60 19.34 -30.90
N SER A 216 -3.89 19.65 -31.98
CA SER A 216 -3.80 21.01 -32.50
C SER A 216 -5.24 21.46 -32.62
N SER A 217 -5.55 22.61 -32.01
CA SER A 217 -6.84 23.27 -32.16
C SER A 217 -7.00 23.73 -33.61
N GLU A 218 -7.10 22.79 -34.54
CA GLU A 218 -7.52 23.00 -35.91
C GLU A 218 -9.01 23.26 -35.86
N GLY A 219 -9.36 24.54 -35.67
CA GLY A 219 -10.76 24.90 -35.59
C GLY A 219 -11.09 26.33 -35.22
N ASP A 220 -10.11 27.23 -35.04
CA ASP A 220 -10.41 28.66 -35.01
C ASP A 220 -10.46 29.20 -36.46
N GLN A 221 -11.35 28.62 -37.28
CA GLN A 221 -11.74 29.24 -38.53
C GLN A 221 -12.63 30.44 -38.18
N ALA A 222 -11.98 31.60 -38.10
CA ALA A 222 -12.62 32.90 -38.04
C ALA A 222 -13.76 32.97 -39.06
N LEU A 223 -14.99 33.14 -38.58
CA LEU A 223 -16.13 33.48 -39.41
C LEU A 223 -15.82 34.78 -40.18
N PRO A 224 -15.92 34.80 -41.52
CA PRO A 224 -15.81 36.04 -42.26
C PRO A 224 -17.03 36.91 -41.96
N GLY A 225 -16.78 38.15 -41.53
CA GLY A 225 -17.78 39.20 -41.36
C GLY A 225 -18.21 39.85 -42.66
#